data_AF-A0A2H3TG93-F1
#
_entry.id   AF-A0A2H3TG93-F1
#
_cell.length_a   1.000
_cell.length_b   1.000
_cell.length_c   1.000
_cell.angle_alpha   90.00
_cell.angle_beta   90.00
_cell.angle_gamma   90.00
#
_symmetry.space_group_name_H-M   'P 1'
#
loop_
_entity.id
_entity.type
_entity.pdbx_description
1 polymer ?
#
loop_
_entity_poly.entity_id
_entity_poly.type
_entity_poly.pdbx_seq_one_letter_code
_entity_poly.pdbx_strand_id
1 'polypeptide(L)'
;MTEVSKPVYTTSYKPHPSDRMKAATWTGTKSIELSYVPKPTITAPADAIVHITHCTICGSDLHMYNGDLNKVMEKGLIMGHEAIGIVEEVGPQVKTLNVGDRVIILPVIACGDCFYCKRKEFSLCDRTNPSKELEQMYGHRLSGIFGYSLITGGYPGDQAEYCRVPNADLTCVKAPKDIEASKLVGLADVTPTAWHGNELAEVGKEDVVGVWGCGAVGLSIQRLAKLRGASKVYAIDKDEHRLDIAKSMGMIPINVKDHSDPADYILSIEPHGLDRGIEASGFRSTNSTTHTTMRALGVEGDSSDTVSAAIKATRKGGNVALIGDFFYNTNNFPIGMLMEKGITLRGGQLYAQKYFPFLLDLVVEGKYDPSFMFTHHDNFENISKNYEAFFSHKTPGGLKKNDENYIILALEAMQRDPNRSARAAAKIYSVDPRKLQRRQRGMQPRRDITANSRKLTNLEESTIVQYVLDLDAQAFSPRLRDVEDMANKLLADRDASPVGKRWASNFPGSREWVTVIQGVSSEGWCAPPFIIVEGQYHLSTWYEDSPLPHDWVLATTENG
;
A
#
# COMPACT_ATOMS: atom_id res chain seq x y z
N MET A 1 1.05 35.02 -24.75
CA MET A 1 1.26 33.90 -23.80
C MET A 1 0.89 34.44 -22.43
N THR A 2 -0.26 34.01 -21.89
CA THR A 2 -0.61 34.26 -20.49
C THR A 2 0.55 33.79 -19.61
N GLU A 3 0.99 34.61 -18.66
CA GLU A 3 2.00 34.23 -17.66
C GLU A 3 1.66 32.85 -17.09
N VAL A 4 2.37 31.82 -17.52
CA VAL A 4 2.41 30.56 -16.78
C VAL A 4 3.13 30.91 -15.49
N SER A 5 2.34 31.14 -14.44
CA SER A 5 2.83 31.57 -13.12
C SER A 5 4.06 30.77 -12.73
N LYS A 6 5.07 31.43 -12.14
CA LYS A 6 6.26 30.77 -11.58
C LYS A 6 5.82 29.58 -10.70
N PRO A 7 6.57 28.46 -10.68
CA PRO A 7 6.31 27.38 -9.72
C PRO A 7 6.22 27.99 -8.32
N VAL A 8 5.12 27.73 -7.62
CA VAL A 8 4.83 28.41 -6.34
C VAL A 8 5.31 27.58 -5.14
N TYR A 9 5.51 26.28 -5.34
CA TYR A 9 5.85 25.37 -4.24
C TYR A 9 7.32 24.99 -4.26
N THR A 10 7.98 25.20 -3.13
CA THR A 10 9.30 24.62 -2.86
C THR A 10 9.18 23.12 -2.77
N THR A 11 10.02 22.41 -3.51
CA THR A 11 10.02 20.94 -3.58
C THR A 11 10.75 20.33 -2.39
N SER A 12 11.86 20.93 -1.98
CA SER A 12 12.62 20.55 -0.78
C SER A 12 11.86 20.92 0.50
N TYR A 13 12.01 20.10 1.54
CA TYR A 13 11.58 20.46 2.89
C TYR A 13 12.67 21.23 3.65
N LYS A 14 12.26 22.06 4.61
CA LYS A 14 13.13 22.68 5.61
C LYS A 14 13.50 21.62 6.65
N PRO A 15 14.79 21.28 6.83
CA PRO A 15 15.21 20.28 7.80
C PRO A 15 15.02 20.79 9.24
N HIS A 16 14.64 19.91 10.16
CA HIS A 16 14.69 20.19 11.59
C HIS A 16 16.15 20.40 12.01
N PRO A 17 16.45 21.36 12.90
CA PRO A 17 17.83 21.69 13.28
C PRO A 17 18.58 20.54 13.98
N SER A 18 17.86 19.66 14.68
CA SER A 18 18.44 18.58 15.50
C SER A 18 17.87 17.20 15.22
N ASP A 19 16.63 17.12 14.74
CA ASP A 19 15.88 15.87 14.78
C ASP A 19 16.07 15.15 13.46
N ARG A 20 16.19 13.83 13.54
CA ARG A 20 16.40 12.96 12.39
C ARG A 20 15.31 11.91 12.34
N MET A 21 15.14 11.33 11.17
CA MET A 21 14.20 10.27 10.89
C MET A 21 14.84 9.24 9.96
N LYS A 22 14.33 8.02 9.99
CA LYS A 22 14.62 7.00 8.99
C LYS A 22 13.84 7.28 7.72
N ALA A 23 14.48 7.08 6.56
CA ALA A 23 13.87 7.21 5.25
C ALA A 23 14.50 6.21 4.26
N ALA A 24 13.69 5.70 3.34
CA ALA A 24 14.14 4.89 2.23
C ALA A 24 14.71 5.81 1.15
N THR A 25 16.03 5.79 0.96
CA THR A 25 16.71 6.65 0.00
C THR A 25 17.24 5.84 -1.17
N TRP A 26 17.11 6.39 -2.38
CA TRP A 26 17.73 5.83 -3.55
C TRP A 26 19.24 6.10 -3.54
N THR A 27 20.06 5.06 -3.63
CA THR A 27 21.53 5.18 -3.67
C THR A 27 22.14 4.68 -4.97
N GLY A 28 21.33 4.10 -5.87
CA GLY A 28 21.72 3.68 -7.20
C GLY A 28 20.77 2.67 -7.82
N THR A 29 21.12 2.20 -9.02
CA THR A 29 20.39 1.11 -9.67
C THR A 29 20.38 -0.12 -8.76
N LYS A 30 19.19 -0.64 -8.50
CA LYS A 30 18.90 -1.76 -7.61
C LYS A 30 19.37 -1.54 -6.17
N SER A 31 19.44 -0.27 -5.73
CA SER A 31 19.95 0.10 -4.41
C SER A 31 19.06 1.14 -3.73
N ILE A 32 18.31 0.69 -2.73
CA ILE A 32 17.60 1.52 -1.74
C ILE A 32 18.24 1.26 -0.39
N GLU A 33 18.49 2.31 0.38
CA GLU A 33 19.07 2.22 1.72
C GLU A 33 18.15 2.85 2.76
N LEU A 34 18.15 2.28 3.96
CA LEU A 34 17.54 2.91 5.12
C LEU A 34 18.52 3.97 5.65
N SER A 35 18.27 5.23 5.33
CA SER A 35 19.10 6.35 5.73
C SER A 35 18.50 7.12 6.90
N TYR A 36 19.35 7.68 7.76
CA TYR A 36 18.95 8.70 8.72
C TYR A 36 19.08 10.09 8.09
N VAL A 37 17.97 10.77 7.88
CA VAL A 37 17.88 12.12 7.28
C VAL A 37 17.26 13.09 8.27
N PRO A 38 17.40 14.43 8.11
CA PRO A 38 16.71 15.37 8.98
C PRO A 38 15.19 15.20 8.92
N LYS A 39 14.51 15.30 10.08
CA LYS A 39 13.03 15.34 10.14
C LYS A 39 12.56 16.59 9.37
N PRO A 40 11.52 16.52 8.52
CA PRO A 40 10.99 17.70 7.85
C PRO A 40 10.27 18.62 8.83
N THR A 41 10.28 19.93 8.53
CA THR A 41 9.48 20.96 9.21
C THR A 41 8.61 21.70 8.21
N ILE A 42 7.60 22.41 8.70
CA ILE A 42 6.75 23.26 7.88
C ILE A 42 7.62 24.24 7.07
N THR A 43 7.52 24.14 5.75
CA THR A 43 8.34 24.90 4.81
C THR A 43 7.53 26.00 4.14
N ALA A 44 6.25 25.73 3.84
CA ALA A 44 5.27 26.69 3.35
C ALA A 44 4.01 26.69 4.25
N PRO A 45 3.29 27.83 4.33
CA PRO A 45 2.15 27.99 5.24
C PRO A 45 1.02 26.96 5.10
N ALA A 46 0.84 26.36 3.92
CA ALA A 46 -0.21 25.38 3.64
C ALA A 46 0.28 23.92 3.74
N ASP A 47 1.49 23.69 4.24
CA ASP A 47 2.03 22.34 4.43
C ASP A 47 1.46 21.69 5.70
N ALA A 48 1.56 20.36 5.77
CA ALA A 48 1.48 19.60 7.02
C ALA A 48 2.68 18.67 7.13
N ILE A 49 3.05 18.30 8.36
CA ILE A 49 3.95 17.18 8.64
C ILE A 49 3.10 16.01 9.10
N VAL A 50 3.29 14.85 8.48
CA VAL A 50 2.57 13.62 8.80
C VAL A 50 3.57 12.58 9.30
N HIS A 51 3.35 12.04 10.50
CA HIS A 51 4.02 10.86 11.00
C HIS A 51 3.45 9.63 10.30
N ILE A 52 4.25 8.99 9.46
CA ILE A 52 3.83 7.86 8.65
C ILE A 52 3.68 6.63 9.53
N THR A 53 2.53 5.97 9.42
CA THR A 53 2.26 4.71 10.15
C THR A 53 2.42 3.50 9.24
N HIS A 54 2.06 3.65 7.97
CA HIS A 54 2.15 2.60 6.96
C HIS A 54 2.47 3.24 5.61
N CYS A 55 3.37 2.62 4.87
CA CYS A 55 3.66 2.93 3.47
C CYS A 55 3.73 1.65 2.64
N THR A 56 3.63 1.76 1.32
CA THR A 56 3.77 0.63 0.40
C THR A 56 4.88 0.85 -0.62
N ILE A 57 5.22 -0.21 -1.37
CA ILE A 57 6.11 -0.14 -2.53
C ILE A 57 5.23 -0.26 -3.77
N CYS A 58 5.23 0.77 -4.61
CA CYS A 58 4.45 0.78 -5.83
C CYS A 58 5.18 0.05 -6.96
N GLY A 59 4.44 -0.41 -7.97
CA GLY A 59 5.04 -0.91 -9.21
C GLY A 59 5.89 0.15 -9.92
N SER A 60 5.49 1.42 -9.80
CA SER A 60 6.18 2.57 -10.40
C SER A 60 7.54 2.82 -9.74
N ASP A 61 7.68 2.60 -8.43
CA ASP A 61 8.96 2.70 -7.72
C ASP A 61 10.01 1.75 -8.32
N LEU A 62 9.57 0.63 -8.89
CA LEU A 62 10.45 -0.33 -9.54
C LEU A 62 11.07 0.21 -10.84
N HIS A 63 10.52 1.24 -11.47
CA HIS A 63 11.14 1.93 -12.62
C HIS A 63 12.40 2.68 -12.18
N MET A 64 12.32 3.40 -11.06
CA MET A 64 13.49 4.05 -10.44
C MET A 64 14.48 3.02 -9.89
N TYR A 65 13.99 2.00 -9.20
CA TYR A 65 14.84 0.94 -8.65
C TYR A 65 15.59 0.18 -9.74
N ASN A 66 14.93 -0.20 -10.84
CA ASN A 66 15.56 -0.95 -11.93
C ASN A 66 16.53 -0.10 -12.77
N GLY A 67 16.45 1.22 -12.64
CA GLY A 67 17.31 2.18 -13.35
C GLY A 67 16.75 2.69 -14.67
N ASP A 68 15.47 2.46 -14.96
CA ASP A 68 14.80 2.93 -16.18
C ASP A 68 14.74 4.48 -16.23
N LEU A 69 14.80 5.13 -15.07
CA LEU A 69 14.77 6.59 -14.91
C LEU A 69 16.10 7.18 -14.40
N ASN A 70 17.22 6.46 -14.48
CA ASN A 70 18.51 6.89 -13.91
C ASN A 70 18.96 8.31 -14.31
N LYS A 71 18.61 8.78 -15.51
CA LYS A 71 18.98 10.13 -15.99
C LYS A 71 18.31 11.26 -15.20
N VAL A 72 17.24 10.95 -14.48
CA VAL A 72 16.45 11.91 -13.69
C VAL A 72 16.40 11.54 -12.21
N MET A 73 17.29 10.66 -11.76
CA MET A 73 17.46 10.28 -10.35
C MET A 73 18.75 10.85 -9.78
N GLU A 74 18.71 11.18 -8.49
CA GLU A 74 19.87 11.62 -7.72
C GLU A 74 19.98 10.82 -6.42
N LYS A 75 21.22 10.57 -5.98
CA LYS A 75 21.46 9.85 -4.72
C LYS A 75 20.90 10.64 -3.54
N GLY A 76 20.22 9.93 -2.64
CA GLY A 76 19.62 10.51 -1.44
C GLY A 76 18.17 10.96 -1.62
N LEU A 77 17.59 10.85 -2.82
CA LEU A 77 16.16 11.05 -2.99
C LEU A 77 15.38 10.06 -2.13
N ILE A 78 14.45 10.58 -1.32
CA ILE A 78 13.55 9.78 -0.48
C ILE A 78 12.44 9.22 -1.38
N MET A 79 12.20 7.93 -1.30
CA MET A 79 11.29 7.17 -2.16
C MET A 79 9.86 7.14 -1.62
N GLY A 80 8.92 6.65 -2.44
CA GLY A 80 7.56 6.34 -2.02
C GLY A 80 6.55 7.46 -2.22
N HIS A 81 5.31 7.07 -2.52
CA HIS A 81 4.17 7.96 -2.74
C HIS A 81 2.84 7.29 -2.36
N GLU A 82 2.89 6.34 -1.43
CA GLU A 82 1.74 5.56 -1.00
C GLU A 82 1.77 5.38 0.52
N ALA A 83 1.19 6.34 1.26
CA ALA A 83 1.22 6.29 2.72
C ALA A 83 -0.07 6.75 3.41
N ILE A 84 -0.22 6.26 4.65
CA ILE A 84 -1.20 6.70 5.63
C ILE A 84 -0.49 6.99 6.96
N GLY A 85 -0.88 8.08 7.61
CA GLY A 85 -0.22 8.53 8.83
C GLY A 85 -1.10 9.40 9.71
N ILE A 86 -0.48 9.95 10.74
CA ILE A 86 -1.09 10.87 11.70
C ILE A 86 -0.48 12.25 11.50
N VAL A 87 -1.33 13.27 11.39
CA VAL A 87 -0.87 14.67 11.30
C VAL A 87 -0.14 15.04 12.59
N GLU A 88 1.12 15.43 12.46
CA GLU A 88 2.02 15.83 13.55
C GLU A 88 2.03 17.35 13.72
N GLU A 89 2.10 18.09 12.60
CA GLU A 89 2.18 19.56 12.58
C GLU A 89 1.39 20.08 11.37
N VAL A 90 0.78 21.26 11.49
CA VAL A 90 0.09 21.94 10.40
C VAL A 90 0.59 23.37 10.26
N GLY A 91 0.76 23.83 9.02
CA GLY A 91 1.09 25.21 8.73
C GLY A 91 -0.10 26.15 8.97
N PRO A 92 0.14 27.46 9.14
CA PRO A 92 -0.89 28.45 9.50
C PRO A 92 -1.99 28.68 8.46
N GLN A 93 -1.87 28.15 7.24
CA GLN A 93 -2.90 28.22 6.20
C GLN A 93 -3.66 26.90 5.99
N VAL A 94 -3.33 25.84 6.74
CA VAL A 94 -4.11 24.61 6.77
C VAL A 94 -5.38 24.85 7.57
N LYS A 95 -6.54 24.50 7.00
CA LYS A 95 -7.86 24.83 7.56
C LYS A 95 -8.68 23.61 7.92
N THR A 96 -8.45 22.48 7.25
CA THR A 96 -9.30 21.31 7.38
C THR A 96 -8.68 20.23 8.25
N LEU A 97 -7.35 20.19 8.41
CA LEU A 97 -6.64 19.19 9.20
C LEU A 97 -6.23 19.72 10.59
N ASN A 98 -6.25 18.83 11.58
CA ASN A 98 -5.73 19.08 12.93
C ASN A 98 -4.63 18.07 13.28
N VAL A 99 -3.74 18.45 14.20
CA VAL A 99 -2.80 17.51 14.82
C VAL A 99 -3.58 16.33 15.42
N GLY A 100 -3.10 15.11 15.19
CA GLY A 100 -3.74 13.87 15.59
C GLY A 100 -4.79 13.33 14.61
N ASP A 101 -5.14 14.04 13.54
CA ASP A 101 -5.97 13.49 12.47
C ASP A 101 -5.21 12.37 11.75
N ARG A 102 -5.91 11.28 11.43
CA ARG A 102 -5.36 10.24 10.55
C ARG A 102 -5.65 10.62 9.10
N VAL A 103 -4.64 10.56 8.25
CA VAL A 103 -4.74 11.01 6.86
C VAL A 103 -4.08 10.03 5.90
N ILE A 104 -4.73 9.85 4.75
CA ILE A 104 -4.17 9.21 3.55
C ILE A 104 -3.50 10.33 2.74
N ILE A 105 -2.26 10.12 2.33
CA ILE A 105 -1.50 11.07 1.51
C ILE A 105 -1.69 10.70 0.04
N LEU A 106 -2.13 11.66 -0.77
CA LEU A 106 -2.31 11.46 -2.21
C LEU A 106 -0.99 11.76 -2.95
N PRO A 107 -0.57 10.94 -3.92
CA PRO A 107 0.75 11.01 -4.56
C PRO A 107 0.95 12.28 -5.40
N VAL A 108 -0.14 12.77 -6.00
CA VAL A 108 -0.14 13.90 -6.94
C VAL A 108 -0.24 15.21 -6.17
N ILE A 109 0.76 16.07 -6.31
CA ILE A 109 0.83 17.37 -5.63
C ILE A 109 0.19 18.42 -6.55
N ALA A 110 -0.93 18.98 -6.12
CA ALA A 110 -1.70 19.96 -6.87
C ALA A 110 -1.90 21.26 -6.09
N CYS A 111 -2.02 22.38 -6.79
CA CYS A 111 -2.15 23.70 -6.17
C CYS A 111 -3.59 24.12 -5.84
N GLY A 112 -4.61 23.45 -6.39
CA GLY A 112 -6.02 23.80 -6.21
C GLY A 112 -6.51 24.98 -7.07
N ASP A 113 -5.62 25.87 -7.53
CA ASP A 113 -6.03 27.17 -8.08
C ASP A 113 -5.71 27.42 -9.57
N CYS A 114 -4.79 26.66 -10.18
CA CYS A 114 -4.45 26.85 -11.60
C CYS A 114 -5.61 26.42 -12.52
N PHE A 115 -5.46 26.71 -13.83
CA PHE A 115 -6.46 26.37 -14.84
C PHE A 115 -6.91 24.91 -14.76
N TYR A 116 -5.96 23.98 -14.70
CA TYR A 116 -6.22 22.54 -14.61
C TYR A 116 -6.77 22.10 -13.25
N CYS A 117 -6.27 22.66 -12.14
CA CYS A 117 -6.78 22.33 -10.81
C CYS A 117 -8.26 22.74 -10.65
N LYS A 118 -8.66 23.90 -11.18
CA LYS A 118 -10.07 24.33 -11.19
C LYS A 118 -10.98 23.40 -11.99
N ARG A 119 -10.41 22.67 -12.95
CA ARG A 119 -11.09 21.63 -13.74
C ARG A 119 -11.02 20.24 -13.10
N LYS A 120 -10.41 20.12 -11.92
CA LYS A 120 -10.14 18.85 -11.21
C LYS A 120 -9.24 17.89 -11.99
N GLU A 121 -8.39 18.43 -12.86
CA GLU A 121 -7.38 17.70 -13.64
C GLU A 121 -6.03 17.79 -12.90
N PHE A 122 -6.00 17.26 -11.67
CA PHE A 122 -4.97 17.59 -10.69
C PHE A 122 -3.54 17.18 -11.08
N SER A 123 -3.37 16.10 -11.85
CA SER A 123 -2.05 15.69 -12.35
C SER A 123 -1.51 16.58 -13.48
N LEU A 124 -2.33 17.51 -13.99
CA LEU A 124 -1.94 18.52 -14.98
C LEU A 124 -1.64 19.89 -14.33
N CYS A 125 -1.28 19.91 -13.05
CA CYS A 125 -1.06 21.16 -12.31
C CYS A 125 0.17 21.94 -12.80
N ASP A 126 -0.04 23.17 -13.30
CA ASP A 126 1.05 24.06 -13.76
C ASP A 126 2.06 24.56 -12.69
N ARG A 127 1.73 24.43 -11.39
CA ARG A 127 2.40 25.19 -10.32
C ARG A 127 3.30 24.37 -9.40
N THR A 128 3.23 23.05 -9.47
CA THR A 128 3.86 22.17 -8.47
C THR A 128 5.10 21.45 -8.99
N ASN A 129 5.29 21.30 -10.30
CA ASN A 129 6.53 20.75 -10.85
C ASN A 129 7.41 21.84 -11.46
N PRO A 130 8.62 22.10 -10.93
CA PRO A 130 9.55 23.05 -11.53
C PRO A 130 10.43 22.48 -12.65
N SER A 131 10.36 21.19 -13.01
CA SER A 131 11.25 20.57 -13.99
C SER A 131 11.12 21.22 -15.37
N LYS A 132 12.26 21.69 -15.89
CA LYS A 132 12.37 22.28 -17.23
C LYS A 132 12.52 21.21 -18.30
N GLU A 133 13.14 20.10 -17.93
CA GLU A 133 13.33 18.93 -18.76
C GLU A 133 11.98 18.33 -19.14
N LEU A 134 11.06 18.16 -18.17
CA LEU A 134 9.70 17.70 -18.44
C LEU A 134 8.94 18.70 -19.34
N GLU A 135 8.99 19.99 -18.98
CA GLU A 135 8.32 21.06 -19.74
C GLU A 135 8.78 21.09 -21.21
N GLN A 136 10.08 20.87 -21.44
CA GLN A 136 10.65 20.78 -22.78
C GLN A 136 10.25 19.49 -23.50
N MET A 137 10.21 18.36 -22.80
CA MET A 137 9.89 17.05 -23.39
C MET A 137 8.43 16.95 -23.82
N TYR A 138 7.50 17.47 -23.01
CA TYR A 138 6.06 17.32 -23.22
C TYR A 138 5.36 18.60 -23.68
N GLY A 139 6.08 19.73 -23.75
CA GLY A 139 5.55 21.03 -24.17
C GLY A 139 4.78 21.79 -23.09
N HIS A 140 4.46 21.14 -21.97
CA HIS A 140 3.76 21.73 -20.82
C HIS A 140 4.33 21.19 -19.51
N ARG A 141 4.16 21.97 -18.43
CA ARG A 141 4.37 21.46 -17.07
C ARG A 141 3.22 20.53 -16.68
N LEU A 142 3.54 19.57 -15.84
CA LEU A 142 2.59 18.66 -15.20
C LEU A 142 2.71 18.79 -13.68
N SER A 143 1.92 18.06 -12.91
CA SER A 143 2.00 18.11 -11.44
C SER A 143 3.32 17.55 -10.90
N GLY A 144 3.68 17.98 -9.69
CA GLY A 144 4.66 17.28 -8.88
C GLY A 144 4.12 15.94 -8.36
N ILE A 145 5.01 14.97 -8.13
CA ILE A 145 4.67 13.67 -7.54
C ILE A 145 5.70 13.37 -6.43
N PHE A 146 5.23 12.89 -5.28
CA PHE A 146 6.09 12.47 -4.17
C PHE A 146 7.03 11.32 -4.57
N GLY A 147 8.27 11.34 -4.06
CA GLY A 147 9.19 10.20 -4.04
C GLY A 147 9.50 9.55 -5.38
N TYR A 148 9.28 10.27 -6.47
CA TYR A 148 9.32 9.73 -7.83
C TYR A 148 10.68 10.05 -8.49
N SER A 149 10.84 11.19 -9.17
CA SER A 149 12.14 11.60 -9.70
C SER A 149 12.25 13.12 -9.85
N LEU A 150 13.42 13.61 -10.29
CA LEU A 150 13.62 15.04 -10.56
C LEU A 150 12.70 15.56 -11.68
N ILE A 151 12.30 14.70 -12.63
CA ILE A 151 11.40 15.09 -13.73
C ILE A 151 9.99 15.42 -13.24
N THR A 152 9.58 14.89 -12.08
CA THR A 152 8.30 15.16 -11.41
C THR A 152 8.47 16.10 -10.21
N GLY A 153 9.55 16.89 -10.21
CA GLY A 153 9.80 17.95 -9.23
C GLY A 153 10.72 17.57 -8.07
N GLY A 154 11.12 16.29 -7.93
CA GLY A 154 12.09 15.88 -6.90
C GLY A 154 11.57 16.07 -5.47
N TYR A 155 10.25 15.92 -5.26
CA TYR A 155 9.68 15.96 -3.92
C TYR A 155 10.11 14.74 -3.11
N PRO A 156 10.58 14.92 -1.87
CA PRO A 156 10.86 13.80 -0.98
C PRO A 156 9.60 12.95 -0.75
N GLY A 157 9.74 11.63 -0.87
CA GLY A 157 8.64 10.68 -0.75
C GLY A 157 8.18 10.40 0.68
N ASP A 158 7.26 9.45 0.79
CA ASP A 158 6.57 9.07 2.03
C ASP A 158 6.97 7.68 2.58
N GLN A 159 7.96 7.01 1.98
CA GLN A 159 8.67 5.91 2.64
C GLN A 159 9.71 6.48 3.60
N ALA A 160 9.22 7.09 4.69
CA ALA A 160 10.01 7.66 5.78
C ALA A 160 9.15 7.71 7.05
N GLU A 161 9.74 7.95 8.23
CA GLU A 161 8.95 8.11 9.47
C GLU A 161 8.10 9.39 9.45
N TYR A 162 8.55 10.46 8.76
CA TYR A 162 7.77 11.69 8.61
C TYR A 162 7.80 12.19 7.16
N CYS A 163 6.66 12.68 6.68
CA CYS A 163 6.53 13.27 5.36
C CYS A 163 6.03 14.70 5.47
N ARG A 164 6.64 15.61 4.70
CA ARG A 164 6.08 16.95 4.45
C ARG A 164 5.07 16.84 3.32
N VAL A 165 3.83 17.22 3.58
CA VAL A 165 2.75 17.22 2.59
C VAL A 165 2.42 18.65 2.18
N PRO A 166 2.79 19.11 0.96
CA PRO A 166 2.42 20.43 0.48
C PRO A 166 0.94 20.54 0.17
N ASN A 167 0.38 21.72 0.44
CA ASN A 167 -1.05 22.01 0.22
C ASN A 167 -1.96 20.96 0.87
N ALA A 168 -1.74 20.71 2.16
CA ALA A 168 -2.22 19.53 2.86
C ALA A 168 -3.76 19.39 2.85
N ASP A 169 -4.51 20.49 2.86
CA ASP A 169 -5.97 20.46 2.75
C ASP A 169 -6.49 19.80 1.47
N LEU A 170 -5.69 19.81 0.39
CA LEU A 170 -6.02 19.19 -0.89
C LEU A 170 -5.33 17.83 -1.07
N THR A 171 -4.12 17.68 -0.52
CA THR A 171 -3.27 16.49 -0.73
C THR A 171 -3.52 15.39 0.29
N CYS A 172 -4.09 15.72 1.46
CA CYS A 172 -4.49 14.74 2.46
C CYS A 172 -6.00 14.47 2.43
N VAL A 173 -6.37 13.21 2.63
CA VAL A 173 -7.76 12.80 2.88
C VAL A 173 -7.86 12.27 4.30
N LYS A 174 -8.78 12.83 5.11
CA LYS A 174 -9.03 12.30 6.46
C LYS A 174 -9.54 10.87 6.38
N ALA A 175 -8.99 10.02 7.23
CA ALA A 175 -9.31 8.61 7.32
C ALA A 175 -9.84 8.24 8.71
N PRO A 176 -10.80 7.29 8.79
CA PRO A 176 -11.27 6.76 10.05
C PRO A 176 -10.13 6.07 10.83
N LYS A 177 -10.12 6.24 12.15
CA LYS A 177 -9.12 5.63 13.04
C LYS A 177 -9.45 4.18 13.40
N ASP A 178 -10.73 3.82 13.36
CA ASP A 178 -11.29 2.52 13.72
C ASP A 178 -11.25 1.48 12.57
N ILE A 179 -10.84 1.88 11.37
CA ILE A 179 -10.63 0.96 10.24
C ILE A 179 -9.14 0.65 10.09
N GLU A 180 -8.82 -0.63 9.91
CA GLU A 180 -7.47 -1.12 9.67
C GLU A 180 -6.75 -0.39 8.52
N ALA A 181 -5.48 -0.05 8.73
CA ALA A 181 -4.69 0.71 7.75
C ALA A 181 -4.60 0.00 6.39
N SER A 182 -4.48 -1.32 6.41
CA SER A 182 -4.40 -2.17 5.20
C SER A 182 -5.66 -2.10 4.33
N LYS A 183 -6.81 -1.70 4.89
CA LYS A 183 -8.03 -1.45 4.12
C LYS A 183 -8.09 -0.05 3.52
N LEU A 184 -7.26 0.87 3.99
CA LEU A 184 -7.31 2.28 3.59
C LEU A 184 -6.11 2.69 2.74
N VAL A 185 -4.91 2.14 2.98
CA VAL A 185 -3.67 2.59 2.32
C VAL A 185 -3.71 2.42 0.80
N GLY A 186 -4.50 1.45 0.29
CA GLY A 186 -4.74 1.31 -1.15
C GLY A 186 -5.51 2.46 -1.79
N LEU A 187 -6.11 3.36 -0.99
CA LEU A 187 -6.73 4.60 -1.45
C LEU A 187 -5.71 5.73 -1.66
N ALA A 188 -4.44 5.56 -1.26
CA ALA A 188 -3.40 6.54 -1.56
C ALA A 188 -3.17 6.66 -3.07
N ASP A 189 -3.00 5.53 -3.77
CA ASP A 189 -2.72 5.48 -5.21
C ASP A 189 -3.53 4.40 -5.95
N VAL A 190 -3.23 3.11 -5.70
CA VAL A 190 -3.71 2.00 -6.56
C VAL A 190 -5.22 2.02 -6.84
N THR A 191 -6.05 2.26 -5.82
CA THR A 191 -7.52 2.25 -5.97
C THR A 191 -8.01 3.45 -6.76
N PRO A 192 -7.63 4.70 -6.44
CA PRO A 192 -7.89 5.85 -7.30
C PRO A 192 -7.35 5.69 -8.72
N THR A 193 -6.13 5.18 -8.93
CA THR A 193 -5.54 4.93 -10.25
C THR A 193 -6.40 3.95 -11.05
N ALA A 194 -6.85 2.88 -10.41
CA ALA A 194 -7.73 1.92 -11.05
C ALA A 194 -9.12 2.48 -11.40
N TRP A 195 -9.68 3.32 -10.53
CA TRP A 195 -10.90 4.05 -10.84
C TRP A 195 -10.69 5.03 -12.00
N HIS A 196 -9.55 5.73 -12.02
CA HIS A 196 -9.17 6.65 -13.10
C HIS A 196 -9.05 5.94 -14.44
N GLY A 197 -8.38 4.77 -14.51
CA GLY A 197 -8.30 3.97 -15.74
C GLY A 197 -9.68 3.56 -16.27
N ASN A 198 -10.59 3.17 -15.38
CA ASN A 198 -11.98 2.91 -15.72
C ASN A 198 -12.71 4.15 -16.26
N GLU A 199 -12.48 5.33 -15.68
CA GLU A 199 -13.02 6.62 -16.14
C GLU A 199 -12.47 7.02 -17.52
N LEU A 200 -11.15 6.89 -17.74
CA LEU A 200 -10.50 7.16 -19.02
C LEU A 200 -10.99 6.21 -20.12
N ALA A 201 -11.34 4.98 -19.79
CA ALA A 201 -11.97 4.07 -20.75
C ALA A 201 -13.45 4.37 -20.94
N GLU A 202 -14.10 5.09 -20.02
CA GLU A 202 -15.57 5.21 -19.90
C GLU A 202 -16.26 3.84 -19.72
N VAL A 203 -15.70 2.97 -18.87
CA VAL A 203 -16.36 1.69 -18.53
C VAL A 203 -17.76 1.96 -17.96
N GLY A 204 -18.77 1.31 -18.54
CA GLY A 204 -20.17 1.43 -18.17
C GLY A 204 -20.82 0.08 -17.93
N LYS A 205 -22.15 0.11 -17.76
CA LYS A 205 -22.97 -1.10 -17.66
C LYS A 205 -22.94 -1.88 -18.96
N GLU A 206 -22.92 -3.20 -18.84
CA GLU A 206 -22.91 -4.18 -19.94
C GLU A 206 -21.65 -4.23 -20.79
N ASP A 207 -20.69 -3.31 -20.61
CA ASP A 207 -19.43 -3.30 -21.37
C ASP A 207 -18.66 -4.62 -21.20
N VAL A 208 -18.05 -5.07 -22.30
CA VAL A 208 -17.01 -6.10 -22.33
C VAL A 208 -15.66 -5.41 -22.23
N VAL A 209 -14.96 -5.62 -21.11
CA VAL A 209 -13.70 -4.93 -20.79
C VAL A 209 -12.52 -5.89 -20.90
N GLY A 210 -11.40 -5.46 -21.47
CA GLY A 210 -10.12 -6.18 -21.40
C GLY A 210 -9.05 -5.34 -20.72
N VAL A 211 -8.33 -5.94 -19.77
CA VAL A 211 -7.28 -5.29 -18.99
C VAL A 211 -5.95 -6.00 -19.18
N TRP A 212 -4.99 -5.30 -19.78
CA TRP A 212 -3.61 -5.78 -19.94
C TRP A 212 -2.81 -5.44 -18.68
N GLY A 213 -2.38 -6.48 -17.97
CA GLY A 213 -1.72 -6.40 -16.67
C GLY A 213 -2.64 -6.84 -15.52
N CYS A 214 -2.16 -7.79 -14.73
CA CYS A 214 -2.80 -8.32 -13.52
C CYS A 214 -1.95 -8.06 -12.26
N GLY A 215 -1.21 -6.95 -12.25
CA GLY A 215 -0.60 -6.39 -11.02
C GLY A 215 -1.66 -5.76 -10.10
N ALA A 216 -1.24 -5.10 -9.02
CA ALA A 216 -2.16 -4.47 -8.06
C ALA A 216 -3.16 -3.50 -8.73
N VAL A 217 -2.67 -2.60 -9.58
CA VAL A 217 -3.50 -1.68 -10.38
C VAL A 217 -4.44 -2.43 -11.32
N GLY A 218 -3.91 -3.38 -12.10
CA GLY A 218 -4.70 -4.16 -13.06
C GLY A 218 -5.84 -4.96 -12.41
N LEU A 219 -5.57 -5.67 -11.31
CA LEU A 219 -6.59 -6.40 -10.56
C LEU A 219 -7.63 -5.45 -9.93
N SER A 220 -7.19 -4.30 -9.44
CA SER A 220 -8.07 -3.24 -8.93
C SER A 220 -8.99 -2.71 -10.04
N ILE A 221 -8.46 -2.48 -11.25
CA ILE A 221 -9.24 -2.04 -12.44
C ILE A 221 -10.31 -3.08 -12.77
N GLN A 222 -9.95 -4.35 -12.81
CA GLN A 222 -10.87 -5.44 -13.15
C GLN A 222 -12.04 -5.53 -12.17
N ARG A 223 -11.75 -5.47 -10.86
CA ARG A 223 -12.80 -5.49 -9.81
C ARG A 223 -13.70 -4.26 -9.88
N LEU A 224 -13.13 -3.07 -10.07
CA LEU A 224 -13.90 -1.83 -10.17
C LEU A 224 -14.71 -1.77 -11.48
N ALA A 225 -14.22 -2.36 -12.57
CA ALA A 225 -15.00 -2.52 -13.80
C ALA A 225 -16.26 -3.37 -13.56
N LYS A 226 -16.15 -4.50 -12.85
CA LYS A 226 -17.31 -5.30 -12.44
C LYS A 226 -18.25 -4.51 -11.54
N LEU A 227 -17.72 -3.72 -10.58
CA LEU A 227 -18.53 -2.86 -9.71
C LEU A 227 -19.31 -1.80 -10.51
N ARG A 228 -18.74 -1.26 -11.59
CA ARG A 228 -19.39 -0.30 -12.50
C ARG A 228 -20.43 -0.94 -13.43
N GLY A 229 -20.53 -2.26 -13.44
CA GLY A 229 -21.56 -3.01 -14.18
C GLY A 229 -21.07 -3.66 -15.48
N ALA A 230 -19.76 -3.80 -15.69
CA ALA A 230 -19.24 -4.54 -16.84
C ALA A 230 -19.78 -5.99 -16.88
N SER A 231 -20.25 -6.43 -18.05
CA SER A 231 -20.82 -7.77 -18.22
C SER A 231 -19.72 -8.84 -18.13
N LYS A 232 -18.62 -8.61 -18.85
CA LYS A 232 -17.42 -9.46 -18.89
C LYS A 232 -16.16 -8.62 -18.68
N VAL A 233 -15.17 -9.22 -18.02
CA VAL A 233 -13.86 -8.63 -17.84
C VAL A 233 -12.80 -9.69 -18.15
N TYR A 234 -12.00 -9.42 -19.17
CA TYR A 234 -10.85 -10.22 -19.56
C TYR A 234 -9.60 -9.71 -18.83
N ALA A 235 -8.90 -10.64 -18.21
CA ALA A 235 -7.66 -10.39 -17.48
C ALA A 235 -6.50 -10.94 -18.30
N ILE A 236 -5.66 -10.08 -18.85
CA ILE A 236 -4.58 -10.44 -19.77
C ILE A 236 -3.23 -10.25 -19.09
N ASP A 237 -2.45 -11.31 -18.92
CA ASP A 237 -1.11 -11.29 -18.31
C ASP A 237 -0.29 -12.50 -18.80
N LYS A 238 1.02 -12.53 -18.47
CA LYS A 238 1.92 -13.67 -18.69
C LYS A 238 2.18 -14.49 -17.42
N ASP A 239 1.85 -13.92 -16.27
CA ASP A 239 1.99 -14.54 -14.96
C ASP A 239 0.72 -15.34 -14.63
N GLU A 240 0.84 -16.66 -14.66
CA GLU A 240 -0.27 -17.59 -14.39
C GLU A 240 -0.84 -17.42 -12.98
N HIS A 241 0.01 -17.11 -12.00
CA HIS A 241 -0.45 -16.91 -10.64
C HIS A 241 -1.36 -15.69 -10.56
N ARG A 242 -0.95 -14.56 -11.15
CA ARG A 242 -1.78 -13.34 -11.27
C ARG A 242 -3.12 -13.59 -11.98
N LEU A 243 -3.09 -14.41 -13.03
CA LEU A 243 -4.30 -14.82 -13.74
C LEU A 243 -5.24 -15.68 -12.88
N ASP A 244 -4.70 -16.57 -12.05
CA ASP A 244 -5.50 -17.37 -11.12
C ASP A 244 -6.22 -16.50 -10.09
N ILE A 245 -5.60 -15.40 -9.63
CA ILE A 245 -6.28 -14.43 -8.77
C ILE A 245 -7.41 -13.74 -9.52
N ALA A 246 -7.13 -13.22 -10.72
CA ALA A 246 -8.15 -12.56 -11.53
C ALA A 246 -9.36 -13.51 -11.75
N LYS A 247 -9.08 -14.78 -12.06
CA LYS A 247 -10.09 -15.83 -12.19
C LYS A 247 -10.88 -16.04 -10.90
N SER A 248 -10.20 -16.06 -9.74
CA SER A 248 -10.88 -16.18 -8.44
C SER A 248 -11.82 -15.02 -8.12
N MET A 249 -11.57 -13.85 -8.73
CA MET A 249 -12.41 -12.64 -8.65
C MET A 249 -13.54 -12.62 -9.70
N GLY A 250 -13.65 -13.65 -10.53
CA GLY A 250 -14.69 -13.77 -11.57
C GLY A 250 -14.31 -13.18 -12.92
N MET A 251 -13.02 -12.92 -13.17
CA MET A 251 -12.52 -12.47 -14.47
C MET A 251 -12.22 -13.66 -15.39
N ILE A 252 -12.11 -13.39 -16.70
CA ILE A 252 -11.77 -14.39 -17.72
C ILE A 252 -10.28 -14.27 -18.02
N PRO A 253 -9.43 -15.19 -17.53
CA PRO A 253 -7.99 -15.09 -17.73
C PRO A 253 -7.59 -15.42 -19.18
N ILE A 254 -6.65 -14.66 -19.72
CA ILE A 254 -5.96 -14.92 -20.98
C ILE A 254 -4.46 -14.86 -20.71
N ASN A 255 -3.80 -16.01 -20.84
CA ASN A 255 -2.35 -16.09 -20.74
C ASN A 255 -1.72 -15.77 -22.09
N VAL A 256 -0.96 -14.68 -22.16
CA VAL A 256 -0.31 -14.25 -23.41
C VAL A 256 0.73 -15.26 -23.91
N LYS A 257 1.19 -16.20 -23.07
CA LYS A 257 2.12 -17.26 -23.49
C LYS A 257 1.43 -18.35 -24.32
N ASP A 258 0.11 -18.48 -24.19
CA ASP A 258 -0.67 -19.54 -24.86
C ASP A 258 -1.12 -19.12 -26.27
N HIS A 259 -0.90 -17.85 -26.64
CA HIS A 259 -1.40 -17.27 -27.88
C HIS A 259 -0.32 -16.43 -28.56
N SER A 260 -0.04 -16.70 -29.84
CA SER A 260 0.92 -15.92 -30.62
C SER A 260 0.49 -14.46 -30.80
N ASP A 261 -0.83 -14.22 -30.87
CA ASP A 261 -1.43 -12.90 -30.87
C ASP A 261 -2.65 -12.92 -29.92
N PRO A 262 -2.51 -12.36 -28.69
CA PRO A 262 -3.61 -12.31 -27.72
C PRO A 262 -4.82 -11.54 -28.22
N ALA A 263 -4.65 -10.54 -29.10
CA ALA A 263 -5.77 -9.77 -29.63
C ALA A 263 -6.58 -10.57 -30.65
N ASP A 264 -5.93 -11.37 -31.51
CA ASP A 264 -6.64 -12.29 -32.42
C ASP A 264 -7.40 -13.36 -31.65
N TYR A 265 -6.81 -13.89 -30.57
CA TYR A 265 -7.51 -14.82 -29.69
C TYR A 265 -8.75 -14.18 -29.06
N ILE A 266 -8.64 -12.97 -28.51
CA ILE A 266 -9.80 -12.23 -27.98
C ILE A 266 -10.88 -12.08 -29.05
N LEU A 267 -10.52 -11.66 -30.26
CA LEU A 267 -11.49 -11.51 -31.36
C LEU A 267 -12.12 -12.84 -31.80
N SER A 268 -11.45 -13.97 -31.61
CA SER A 268 -12.03 -15.29 -31.91
C SER A 268 -13.14 -15.70 -30.92
N ILE A 269 -13.06 -15.23 -29.67
CA ILE A 269 -14.03 -15.55 -28.61
C ILE A 269 -15.01 -14.40 -28.32
N GLU A 270 -14.66 -13.18 -28.73
CA GLU A 270 -15.47 -11.96 -28.72
C GLU A 270 -15.46 -11.33 -30.13
N PRO A 271 -16.25 -11.85 -31.10
CA PRO A 271 -16.19 -11.43 -32.51
C PRO A 271 -16.50 -9.94 -32.75
N HIS A 272 -17.22 -9.31 -31.83
CA HIS A 272 -17.49 -7.87 -31.89
C HIS A 272 -16.35 -7.02 -31.32
N GLY A 273 -15.39 -7.63 -30.62
CA GLY A 273 -14.31 -6.96 -29.89
C GLY A 273 -14.74 -6.46 -28.51
N LEU A 274 -13.77 -5.97 -27.75
CA LEU A 274 -14.00 -5.38 -26.43
C LEU A 274 -14.65 -3.99 -26.58
N ASP A 275 -15.63 -3.64 -25.75
CA ASP A 275 -16.09 -2.25 -25.64
C ASP A 275 -14.97 -1.33 -25.17
N ARG A 276 -14.18 -1.83 -24.21
CA ARG A 276 -13.17 -1.07 -23.46
C ARG A 276 -11.87 -1.85 -23.36
N GLY A 277 -10.77 -1.27 -23.81
CA GLY A 277 -9.41 -1.74 -23.53
C GLY A 277 -8.74 -0.90 -22.45
N ILE A 278 -8.04 -1.51 -21.51
CA ILE A 278 -7.27 -0.79 -20.49
C ILE A 278 -5.86 -1.38 -20.43
N GLU A 279 -4.87 -0.57 -20.75
CA GLU A 279 -3.44 -0.89 -20.64
C GLU A 279 -2.97 -0.47 -19.24
N ALA A 280 -2.65 -1.44 -18.39
CA ALA A 280 -2.23 -1.26 -17.00
C ALA A 280 -0.91 -1.98 -16.70
N SER A 281 -0.07 -2.18 -17.72
CA SER A 281 1.20 -2.91 -17.60
C SER A 281 2.42 -2.03 -17.89
N GLY A 282 2.25 -0.95 -18.67
CA GLY A 282 3.26 0.05 -18.96
C GLY A 282 4.40 -0.44 -19.85
N PHE A 283 5.35 0.45 -20.11
CA PHE A 283 6.44 0.27 -21.08
C PHE A 283 7.39 -0.92 -20.83
N ARG A 284 7.39 -1.50 -19.62
CA ARG A 284 8.20 -2.68 -19.26
C ARG A 284 7.70 -3.98 -19.86
N SER A 285 6.42 -4.04 -20.22
CA SER A 285 5.75 -5.27 -20.63
C SER A 285 5.83 -5.46 -22.14
N THR A 286 7.01 -5.83 -22.64
CA THR A 286 7.21 -6.22 -24.04
C THR A 286 7.24 -7.74 -24.15
N ASN A 287 6.40 -8.30 -25.02
CA ASN A 287 6.51 -9.70 -25.46
C ASN A 287 7.11 -9.78 -26.88
N SER A 288 7.16 -8.65 -27.58
CA SER A 288 7.82 -8.50 -28.88
C SER A 288 9.34 -8.48 -28.75
N THR A 289 9.99 -9.42 -29.44
CA THR A 289 11.44 -9.41 -29.64
C THR A 289 11.89 -8.12 -30.33
N THR A 290 11.11 -7.61 -31.28
CA THR A 290 11.43 -6.38 -32.01
C THR A 290 11.51 -5.17 -31.09
N HIS A 291 10.49 -4.95 -30.25
CA HIS A 291 10.51 -3.85 -29.27
C HIS A 291 11.62 -4.02 -28.23
N THR A 292 11.85 -5.25 -27.77
CA THR A 292 12.98 -5.56 -26.88
C THR A 292 14.32 -5.15 -27.48
N THR A 293 14.56 -5.46 -28.76
CA THR A 293 15.78 -5.08 -29.47
C THR A 293 15.85 -3.56 -29.69
N MET A 294 14.77 -2.91 -30.10
CA MET A 294 14.76 -1.44 -30.31
C MET A 294 15.07 -0.68 -29.03
N ARG A 295 14.51 -1.10 -27.88
CA ARG A 295 14.82 -0.52 -26.56
C ARG A 295 16.28 -0.74 -26.17
N ALA A 296 16.81 -1.95 -26.36
CA ALA A 296 18.21 -2.27 -26.05
C ALA A 296 19.19 -1.43 -26.89
N LEU A 297 18.83 -1.10 -28.13
CA LEU A 297 19.62 -0.23 -29.02
C LEU A 297 19.36 1.27 -28.81
N GLY A 298 18.43 1.65 -27.93
CA GLY A 298 18.05 3.04 -27.69
C GLY A 298 17.27 3.71 -28.83
N VAL A 299 16.68 2.91 -29.74
CA VAL A 299 15.88 3.38 -30.88
C VAL A 299 14.45 3.73 -30.47
N GLU A 300 13.98 3.19 -29.33
CA GLU A 300 12.76 3.63 -28.64
C GLU A 300 12.97 3.61 -27.13
N GLY A 301 12.23 4.44 -26.39
CA GLY A 301 12.20 4.38 -24.92
C GLY A 301 11.12 3.43 -24.41
N ASP A 302 9.95 3.45 -25.07
CA ASP A 302 8.75 2.71 -24.69
C ASP A 302 8.33 1.69 -25.76
N SER A 303 7.66 0.62 -25.34
CA SER A 303 7.09 -0.38 -26.24
C SER A 303 5.61 -0.12 -26.48
N SER A 304 5.15 -0.23 -27.74
CA SER A 304 3.75 -0.11 -28.12
C SER A 304 3.01 -1.45 -28.22
N ASP A 305 3.63 -2.56 -27.81
CA ASP A 305 3.12 -3.93 -28.02
C ASP A 305 1.74 -4.14 -27.36
N THR A 306 1.63 -3.87 -26.05
CA THR A 306 0.38 -4.01 -25.31
C THR A 306 -0.68 -3.00 -25.76
N VAL A 307 -0.26 -1.77 -26.07
CA VAL A 307 -1.14 -0.72 -26.63
C VAL A 307 -1.72 -1.17 -27.98
N SER A 308 -0.90 -1.79 -28.82
CA SER A 308 -1.32 -2.29 -30.13
C SER A 308 -2.29 -3.45 -30.00
N ALA A 309 -2.03 -4.39 -29.09
CA ALA A 309 -2.95 -5.47 -28.78
C ALA A 309 -4.30 -4.95 -28.26
N ALA A 310 -4.27 -3.95 -27.36
CA ALA A 310 -5.48 -3.33 -26.82
C ALA A 310 -6.29 -2.62 -27.92
N ILE A 311 -5.64 -1.83 -28.78
CA ILE A 311 -6.29 -1.18 -29.93
C ILE A 311 -6.87 -2.21 -30.89
N LYS A 312 -6.14 -3.30 -31.18
CA LYS A 312 -6.57 -4.36 -32.11
C LYS A 312 -7.79 -5.12 -31.58
N ALA A 313 -7.80 -5.50 -30.31
CA ALA A 313 -8.90 -6.26 -29.68
C ALA A 313 -10.15 -5.41 -29.37
N THR A 314 -10.01 -4.09 -29.22
CA THR A 314 -11.15 -3.18 -28.95
C THR A 314 -12.04 -3.04 -30.18
N ARG A 315 -13.36 -3.01 -30.02
CA ARG A 315 -14.31 -2.90 -31.13
C ARG A 315 -14.20 -1.55 -31.85
N LYS A 316 -14.81 -1.47 -33.04
CA LYS A 316 -14.97 -0.19 -33.76
C LYS A 316 -15.72 0.82 -32.89
N GLY A 317 -15.24 2.06 -32.83
CA GLY A 317 -15.79 3.12 -31.98
C GLY A 317 -15.64 2.87 -30.48
N GLY A 318 -14.80 1.91 -30.06
CA GLY A 318 -14.52 1.63 -28.65
C GLY A 318 -13.45 2.56 -28.07
N ASN A 319 -13.25 2.45 -26.76
CA ASN A 319 -12.30 3.29 -26.03
C ASN A 319 -11.15 2.46 -25.46
N VAL A 320 -9.95 3.00 -25.53
CA VAL A 320 -8.75 2.44 -24.92
C VAL A 320 -8.17 3.45 -23.93
N ALA A 321 -7.91 3.00 -22.70
CA ALA A 321 -7.22 3.77 -21.67
C ALA A 321 -5.78 3.30 -21.48
N LEU A 322 -4.84 4.23 -21.39
CA LEU A 322 -3.45 3.99 -20.99
C LEU A 322 -3.28 4.50 -19.55
N ILE A 323 -3.18 3.58 -18.61
CA ILE A 323 -2.96 3.89 -17.18
C ILE A 323 -1.66 3.30 -16.65
N GLY A 324 -1.04 2.34 -17.36
CA GLY A 324 0.35 1.97 -17.14
C GLY A 324 1.30 3.13 -17.47
N ASP A 325 2.46 3.15 -16.82
CA ASP A 325 3.45 4.20 -17.03
C ASP A 325 4.09 4.09 -18.43
N PHE A 326 4.15 5.23 -19.13
CA PHE A 326 4.86 5.47 -20.40
C PHE A 326 5.48 6.86 -20.29
N PHE A 327 6.78 6.99 -20.57
CA PHE A 327 7.53 8.23 -20.37
C PHE A 327 8.14 8.81 -21.65
N TYR A 328 8.28 7.99 -22.68
CA TYR A 328 9.11 8.28 -23.83
C TYR A 328 8.33 8.02 -25.13
N ASN A 329 9.07 7.95 -26.23
CA ASN A 329 8.54 7.59 -27.53
C ASN A 329 8.62 6.08 -27.79
N THR A 330 7.78 5.64 -28.72
CA THR A 330 7.74 4.26 -29.20
C THR A 330 7.71 4.23 -30.73
N ASN A 331 8.29 3.19 -31.33
CA ASN A 331 8.12 2.92 -32.75
C ASN A 331 6.89 2.04 -33.00
N ASN A 332 6.49 1.91 -34.26
CA ASN A 332 5.40 1.04 -34.72
C ASN A 332 4.05 1.28 -34.03
N PHE A 333 3.80 2.48 -33.52
CA PHE A 333 2.48 2.83 -33.00
C PHE A 333 1.40 2.65 -34.09
N PRO A 334 0.31 1.93 -33.83
CA PRO A 334 -0.62 1.47 -34.87
C PRO A 334 -1.63 2.55 -35.26
N ILE A 335 -1.14 3.67 -35.80
CA ILE A 335 -1.94 4.84 -36.14
C ILE A 335 -3.08 4.51 -37.12
N GLY A 336 -2.86 3.57 -38.05
CA GLY A 336 -3.89 3.10 -38.97
C GLY A 336 -5.04 2.39 -38.26
N MET A 337 -4.75 1.48 -37.32
CA MET A 337 -5.81 0.81 -36.54
C MET A 337 -6.57 1.80 -35.66
N LEU A 338 -5.87 2.77 -35.05
CA LEU A 338 -6.49 3.81 -34.25
C LEU A 338 -7.51 4.60 -35.07
N MET A 339 -7.10 5.10 -36.24
CA MET A 339 -7.91 5.97 -37.09
C MET A 339 -9.05 5.20 -37.78
N GLU A 340 -8.75 4.11 -38.47
CA GLU A 340 -9.74 3.38 -39.29
C GLU A 340 -10.85 2.73 -38.45
N LYS A 341 -10.56 2.41 -37.18
CA LYS A 341 -11.55 1.85 -36.26
C LYS A 341 -12.30 2.93 -35.46
N GLY A 342 -11.94 4.21 -35.60
CA GLY A 342 -12.50 5.30 -34.82
C GLY A 342 -12.32 5.11 -33.31
N ILE A 343 -11.15 4.64 -32.88
CA ILE A 343 -10.86 4.38 -31.47
C ILE A 343 -10.59 5.68 -30.73
N THR A 344 -11.19 5.84 -29.56
CA THR A 344 -10.77 6.87 -28.61
C THR A 344 -9.62 6.31 -27.77
N LEU A 345 -8.43 6.88 -27.88
CA LEU A 345 -7.29 6.55 -27.02
C LEU A 345 -7.06 7.69 -26.03
N ARG A 346 -7.06 7.39 -24.73
CA ARG A 346 -6.78 8.35 -23.67
C ARG A 346 -5.76 7.80 -22.70
N GLY A 347 -4.76 8.58 -22.34
CA GLY A 347 -3.83 8.28 -21.26
C GLY A 347 -3.87 9.37 -20.20
N GLY A 348 -3.40 9.06 -19.00
CA GLY A 348 -3.29 10.08 -17.96
C GLY A 348 -2.78 9.56 -16.62
N GLN A 349 -1.96 10.37 -15.98
CA GLN A 349 -1.63 10.23 -14.56
C GLN A 349 -2.87 10.52 -13.70
N LEU A 350 -2.99 9.82 -12.58
CA LEU A 350 -4.14 9.84 -11.67
C LEU A 350 -4.58 11.26 -11.24
N TYR A 351 -5.89 11.55 -11.32
CA TYR A 351 -6.51 12.73 -10.69
C TYR A 351 -7.01 12.43 -9.26
N ALA A 352 -6.13 12.03 -8.34
CA ALA A 352 -6.48 11.42 -7.06
C ALA A 352 -7.57 12.16 -6.27
N GLN A 353 -7.37 13.47 -6.09
CA GLN A 353 -8.26 14.36 -5.33
C GLN A 353 -9.68 14.41 -5.90
N LYS A 354 -9.85 14.18 -7.21
CA LYS A 354 -11.17 14.23 -7.89
C LYS A 354 -12.12 13.16 -7.37
N TYR A 355 -11.58 12.03 -6.91
CA TYR A 355 -12.36 10.83 -6.59
C TYR A 355 -12.75 10.72 -5.11
N PHE A 356 -12.31 11.67 -4.29
CA PHE A 356 -12.74 11.78 -2.90
C PHE A 356 -13.91 12.77 -2.75
N PRO A 357 -14.87 12.50 -1.85
CA PRO A 357 -14.89 11.42 -0.85
C PRO A 357 -15.35 10.04 -1.37
N PHE A 358 -15.91 9.95 -2.57
CA PHE A 358 -16.57 8.75 -3.09
C PHE A 358 -15.81 7.42 -2.90
N LEU A 359 -14.51 7.37 -3.20
CA LEU A 359 -13.74 6.12 -3.04
C LEU A 359 -13.51 5.73 -1.58
N LEU A 360 -13.41 6.71 -0.68
CA LEU A 360 -13.34 6.44 0.76
C LEU A 360 -14.64 5.80 1.24
N ASP A 361 -15.78 6.38 0.88
CA ASP A 361 -17.10 5.86 1.26
C ASP A 361 -17.29 4.42 0.76
N LEU A 362 -16.87 4.14 -0.48
CA LEU A 362 -16.96 2.82 -1.09
C LEU A 362 -16.18 1.74 -0.30
N VAL A 363 -15.04 2.11 0.28
CA VAL A 363 -14.24 1.23 1.14
C VAL A 363 -14.84 1.10 2.53
N VAL A 364 -15.22 2.22 3.15
CA VAL A 364 -15.80 2.26 4.50
C VAL A 364 -17.11 1.47 4.56
N GLU A 365 -17.94 1.56 3.52
CA GLU A 365 -19.20 0.81 3.38
C GLU A 365 -18.99 -0.67 3.03
N GLY A 366 -17.75 -1.11 2.82
CA GLY A 366 -17.42 -2.50 2.50
C GLY A 366 -17.78 -2.94 1.07
N LYS A 367 -18.08 -1.99 0.16
CA LYS A 367 -18.37 -2.29 -1.26
C LYS A 367 -17.12 -2.67 -2.03
N TYR A 368 -15.95 -2.25 -1.56
CA TYR A 368 -14.65 -2.65 -2.08
C TYR A 368 -13.63 -2.74 -0.95
N ASP A 369 -12.95 -3.87 -0.86
CA ASP A 369 -11.84 -4.03 0.06
C ASP A 369 -10.55 -4.03 -0.76
N PRO A 370 -9.68 -3.01 -0.63
CA PRO A 370 -8.40 -2.93 -1.32
C PRO A 370 -7.31 -3.80 -0.68
N SER A 371 -7.52 -4.32 0.54
CA SER A 371 -6.48 -5.06 1.28
C SER A 371 -6.03 -6.34 0.60
N PHE A 372 -6.82 -6.87 -0.34
CA PHE A 372 -6.43 -8.03 -1.14
C PHE A 372 -5.08 -7.85 -1.85
N MET A 373 -4.66 -6.62 -2.18
CA MET A 373 -3.42 -6.38 -2.89
C MET A 373 -2.17 -6.40 -2.00
N PHE A 374 -2.34 -6.33 -0.68
CA PHE A 374 -1.24 -6.33 0.29
C PHE A 374 -0.96 -7.76 0.76
N THR A 375 0.10 -8.34 0.20
CA THR A 375 0.41 -9.78 0.32
C THR A 375 1.50 -10.06 1.34
N HIS A 376 2.22 -9.01 1.73
CA HIS A 376 3.36 -9.05 2.63
C HIS A 376 3.37 -7.79 3.49
N HIS A 377 3.69 -7.97 4.75
CA HIS A 377 3.86 -6.94 5.75
C HIS A 377 5.22 -7.18 6.39
N ASP A 378 5.96 -6.11 6.61
CA ASP A 378 7.29 -6.15 7.19
C ASP A 378 7.59 -4.80 7.85
N ASN A 379 8.61 -4.79 8.69
CA ASN A 379 9.09 -3.57 9.35
C ASN A 379 9.80 -2.66 8.35
N PHE A 380 9.69 -1.35 8.56
CA PHE A 380 10.26 -0.35 7.66
C PHE A 380 11.79 -0.48 7.54
N GLU A 381 12.48 -0.95 8.57
CA GLU A 381 13.93 -1.18 8.57
C GLU A 381 14.38 -2.18 7.49
N ASN A 382 13.49 -3.06 7.05
CA ASN A 382 13.77 -4.05 6.02
C ASN A 382 13.51 -3.53 4.59
N ILE A 383 13.16 -2.25 4.40
CA ILE A 383 12.72 -1.68 3.11
C ILE A 383 13.67 -1.99 1.95
N SER A 384 14.99 -1.95 2.18
CA SER A 384 16.00 -2.32 1.18
C SER A 384 15.82 -3.74 0.63
N LYS A 385 15.62 -4.71 1.53
CA LYS A 385 15.36 -6.12 1.17
C LYS A 385 13.99 -6.27 0.51
N ASN A 386 13.00 -5.50 0.98
CA ASN A 386 11.64 -5.55 0.44
C ASN A 386 11.58 -5.07 -1.02
N TYR A 387 12.37 -4.05 -1.39
CA TYR A 387 12.54 -3.64 -2.78
C TYR A 387 13.15 -4.75 -3.65
N GLU A 388 14.26 -5.36 -3.23
CA GLU A 388 14.89 -6.46 -3.98
C GLU A 388 13.90 -7.61 -4.16
N ALA A 389 13.21 -7.96 -3.09
CA ALA A 389 12.37 -9.12 -3.06
C ALA A 389 11.03 -8.89 -3.79
N PHE A 390 10.49 -7.66 -3.81
CA PHE A 390 9.38 -7.27 -4.68
C PHE A 390 9.78 -7.26 -6.17
N PHE A 391 10.96 -6.69 -6.50
CA PHE A 391 11.50 -6.66 -7.85
C PHE A 391 11.77 -8.05 -8.43
N SER A 392 12.39 -8.93 -7.63
CA SER A 392 12.73 -10.31 -8.03
C SER A 392 11.59 -11.30 -7.88
N HIS A 393 10.43 -10.84 -7.41
CA HIS A 393 9.26 -11.67 -7.08
C HIS A 393 9.60 -12.79 -6.07
N LYS A 394 10.64 -12.60 -5.24
CA LYS A 394 11.05 -13.49 -4.13
C LYS A 394 10.25 -13.22 -2.86
N THR A 395 9.91 -11.96 -2.58
CA THR A 395 8.68 -11.66 -1.85
C THR A 395 7.58 -11.99 -2.84
N PRO A 396 6.57 -12.79 -2.50
CA PRO A 396 5.48 -13.07 -3.40
C PRO A 396 4.82 -11.77 -3.94
N GLY A 397 5.31 -11.30 -5.09
CA GLY A 397 4.68 -10.35 -6.01
C GLY A 397 3.64 -11.07 -6.89
N GLY A 398 3.48 -12.38 -6.68
CA GLY A 398 2.23 -13.09 -6.79
C GLY A 398 1.68 -13.26 -5.38
N LEU A 399 0.50 -12.69 -5.12
CA LEU A 399 -0.35 -12.95 -3.96
C LEU A 399 0.01 -14.22 -3.20
N LYS A 400 0.67 -14.07 -2.04
CA LYS A 400 0.76 -15.16 -1.07
C LYS A 400 -0.65 -15.71 -0.90
N LYS A 401 -0.83 -17.04 -0.94
CA LYS A 401 -2.09 -17.66 -0.50
C LYS A 401 -2.36 -17.17 0.91
N ASN A 402 -3.16 -16.13 1.06
CA ASN A 402 -3.82 -15.87 2.32
C ASN A 402 -4.95 -16.89 2.37
N ASP A 403 -4.61 -18.10 2.84
CA ASP A 403 -5.53 -19.24 2.91
C ASP A 403 -6.92 -18.80 3.40
N GLU A 404 -7.00 -17.85 4.34
CA GLU A 404 -8.27 -17.37 4.88
C GLU A 404 -9.13 -16.58 3.90
N ASN A 405 -8.56 -15.68 3.08
CA ASN A 405 -9.34 -14.93 2.09
C ASN A 405 -9.90 -15.87 1.02
N TYR A 406 -9.10 -16.85 0.59
CA TYR A 406 -9.57 -17.86 -0.35
C TYR A 406 -10.57 -18.84 0.28
N ILE A 407 -10.49 -19.09 1.60
CA ILE A 407 -11.51 -19.86 2.31
C ILE A 407 -12.83 -19.07 2.35
N ILE A 408 -12.81 -17.76 2.60
CA ILE A 408 -14.00 -16.91 2.56
C ILE A 408 -14.63 -16.94 1.16
N LEU A 409 -13.84 -16.73 0.11
CA LEU A 409 -14.31 -16.82 -1.27
C LEU A 409 -14.86 -18.22 -1.62
N ALA A 410 -14.23 -19.28 -1.12
CA ALA A 410 -14.72 -20.64 -1.29
C ALA A 410 -16.05 -20.88 -0.56
N LEU A 411 -16.25 -20.30 0.63
CA LEU A 411 -17.51 -20.36 1.37
C LEU A 411 -18.61 -19.59 0.66
N GLU A 412 -18.34 -18.38 0.17
CA GLU A 412 -19.30 -17.59 -0.62
C GLU A 412 -19.71 -18.33 -1.89
N ALA A 413 -18.76 -18.98 -2.56
CA ALA A 413 -19.03 -19.77 -3.75
C ALA A 413 -19.91 -21.00 -3.45
N MET A 414 -19.73 -21.62 -2.27
CA MET A 414 -20.59 -22.71 -1.81
C MET A 414 -21.99 -22.22 -1.38
N GLN A 415 -22.12 -20.98 -0.88
CA GLN A 415 -23.42 -20.38 -0.58
C GLN A 415 -24.21 -20.08 -1.86
N ARG A 416 -23.53 -19.63 -2.93
CA ARG A 416 -24.15 -19.32 -4.23
C ARG A 416 -24.54 -20.56 -5.03
N ASP A 417 -23.94 -21.72 -4.75
CA ASP A 417 -24.20 -23.00 -5.43
C ASP A 417 -24.31 -24.13 -4.39
N PRO A 418 -25.52 -24.40 -3.86
CA PRO A 418 -25.72 -25.37 -2.78
C PRO A 418 -25.32 -26.82 -3.12
N ASN A 419 -25.20 -27.15 -4.41
CA ASN A 419 -24.78 -28.48 -4.87
C ASN A 419 -23.25 -28.64 -4.88
N ARG A 420 -22.50 -27.57 -4.62
CA ARG A 420 -21.04 -27.58 -4.65
C ARG A 420 -20.46 -28.13 -3.35
N SER A 421 -19.76 -29.26 -3.47
CA SER A 421 -19.06 -29.86 -2.32
C SER A 421 -17.87 -29.01 -1.85
N ALA A 422 -17.56 -29.08 -0.54
CA ALA A 422 -16.38 -28.42 0.04
C ALA A 422 -15.07 -28.85 -0.63
N ARG A 423 -14.94 -30.11 -1.10
CA ARG A 423 -13.75 -30.56 -1.84
C ARG A 423 -13.64 -29.90 -3.21
N ALA A 424 -14.77 -29.75 -3.91
CA ALA A 424 -14.79 -29.08 -5.21
C ALA A 424 -14.43 -27.59 -5.05
N ALA A 425 -15.03 -26.90 -4.06
CA ALA A 425 -14.69 -25.52 -3.74
C ALA A 425 -13.22 -25.38 -3.30
N ALA A 426 -12.73 -26.25 -2.40
CA ALA A 426 -11.33 -26.24 -1.98
C ALA A 426 -10.34 -26.41 -3.14
N LYS A 427 -10.68 -27.26 -4.12
CA LYS A 427 -9.90 -27.44 -5.33
C LYS A 427 -9.93 -26.20 -6.24
N ILE A 428 -11.09 -25.58 -6.41
CA ILE A 428 -11.25 -24.37 -7.25
C ILE A 428 -10.48 -23.19 -6.67
N TYR A 429 -10.58 -22.96 -5.36
CA TYR A 429 -9.94 -21.85 -4.67
C TYR A 429 -8.56 -22.19 -4.12
N SER A 430 -8.04 -23.39 -4.43
CA SER A 430 -6.73 -23.88 -4.00
C SER A 430 -6.48 -23.78 -2.49
N VAL A 431 -7.50 -24.02 -1.65
CA VAL A 431 -7.39 -23.99 -0.19
C VAL A 431 -7.35 -25.39 0.42
N ASP A 432 -6.78 -25.51 1.62
CA ASP A 432 -6.82 -26.77 2.37
C ASP A 432 -8.29 -27.16 2.67
N PRO A 433 -8.77 -28.35 2.22
CA PRO A 433 -10.15 -28.76 2.41
C PRO A 433 -10.57 -28.87 3.89
N ARG A 434 -9.64 -29.18 4.79
CA ARG A 434 -9.91 -29.27 6.24
C ARG A 434 -10.06 -27.87 6.83
N LYS A 435 -9.26 -26.89 6.42
CA LYS A 435 -9.41 -25.50 6.86
C LYS A 435 -10.74 -24.90 6.39
N LEU A 436 -11.10 -25.12 5.13
CA LEU A 436 -12.40 -24.70 4.58
C LEU A 436 -13.57 -25.30 5.37
N GLN A 437 -13.51 -26.61 5.66
CA GLN A 437 -14.55 -27.29 6.43
C GLN A 437 -14.65 -26.78 7.87
N ARG A 438 -13.53 -26.39 8.49
CA ARG A 438 -13.53 -25.77 9.84
C ARG A 438 -14.19 -24.39 9.83
N ARG A 439 -13.95 -23.57 8.80
CA ARG A 439 -14.59 -22.25 8.65
C ARG A 439 -16.07 -22.36 8.34
N GLN A 440 -16.47 -23.35 7.54
CA GLN A 440 -17.88 -23.67 7.30
C GLN A 440 -18.62 -23.99 8.61
N ARG A 441 -17.92 -24.53 9.62
CA ARG A 441 -18.45 -24.83 10.96
C ARG A 441 -18.32 -23.67 11.95
N GLY A 442 -17.99 -22.46 11.48
CA GLY A 442 -17.90 -21.25 12.31
C GLY A 442 -16.66 -21.18 13.21
N MET A 443 -15.69 -22.09 13.07
CA MET A 443 -14.45 -21.98 13.83
C MET A 443 -13.63 -20.81 13.29
N GLN A 444 -12.98 -20.01 14.14
CA GLN A 444 -12.10 -18.90 13.73
C GLN A 444 -10.63 -19.33 13.54
N PRO A 445 -9.81 -18.57 12.78
CA PRO A 445 -8.38 -18.84 12.65
C PRO A 445 -7.70 -18.82 14.00
N ARG A 446 -6.67 -19.64 14.19
CA ARG A 446 -5.98 -19.71 15.49
C ARG A 446 -5.41 -18.35 15.92
N ARG A 447 -5.02 -17.51 14.96
CA ARG A 447 -4.61 -16.12 15.18
C ARG A 447 -5.73 -15.20 15.69
N ASP A 448 -6.99 -15.53 15.39
CA ASP A 448 -8.17 -14.75 15.76
C ASP A 448 -8.90 -15.39 16.97
N ILE A 449 -8.47 -16.57 17.42
CA ILE A 449 -8.95 -17.19 18.64
C ILE A 449 -8.24 -16.54 19.82
N THR A 450 -9.00 -15.81 20.63
CA THR A 450 -8.55 -15.36 21.95
C THR A 450 -8.23 -16.58 22.81
N ALA A 451 -7.03 -16.63 23.38
CA ALA A 451 -6.63 -17.73 24.27
C ALA A 451 -7.59 -17.83 25.46
N ASN A 452 -7.97 -19.04 25.87
CA ASN A 452 -8.85 -19.26 27.03
C ASN A 452 -8.29 -18.67 28.34
N SER A 453 -7.00 -18.35 28.38
CA SER A 453 -6.33 -17.66 29.49
C SER A 453 -6.62 -16.15 29.54
N ARG A 454 -7.09 -15.54 28.45
CA ARG A 454 -7.40 -14.11 28.37
C ARG A 454 -8.85 -13.87 28.77
N LYS A 455 -9.05 -13.55 30.06
CA LYS A 455 -10.38 -13.32 30.65
C LYS A 455 -10.92 -11.91 30.43
N LEU A 456 -10.03 -10.95 30.23
CA LEU A 456 -10.36 -9.54 30.05
C LEU A 456 -10.39 -9.15 28.57
N THR A 457 -11.20 -8.15 28.24
CA THR A 457 -11.20 -7.49 26.93
C THR A 457 -9.98 -6.56 26.80
N ASN A 458 -9.61 -6.17 25.58
CA ASN A 458 -8.53 -5.21 25.35
C ASN A 458 -8.71 -3.92 26.17
N LEU A 459 -9.94 -3.43 26.29
CA LEU A 459 -10.25 -2.20 27.02
C LEU A 459 -10.12 -2.38 28.54
N GLU A 460 -10.56 -3.52 29.06
CA GLU A 460 -10.39 -3.86 30.49
C GLU A 460 -8.89 -4.03 30.82
N GLU A 461 -8.12 -4.65 29.94
CA GLU A 461 -6.67 -4.78 30.10
C GLU A 461 -5.98 -3.41 30.08
N SER A 462 -6.31 -2.53 29.12
CA SER A 462 -5.75 -1.18 29.06
C SER A 462 -6.14 -0.33 30.27
N THR A 463 -7.35 -0.52 30.81
CA THR A 463 -7.82 0.17 32.02
C THR A 463 -7.00 -0.25 33.24
N ILE A 464 -6.68 -1.54 33.37
CA ILE A 464 -5.82 -2.04 34.45
C ILE A 464 -4.40 -1.52 34.30
N VAL A 465 -3.85 -1.51 33.08
CA VAL A 465 -2.52 -0.94 32.82
C VAL A 465 -2.47 0.53 33.22
N GLN A 466 -3.46 1.32 32.79
CA GLN A 466 -3.53 2.74 33.16
C GLN A 466 -3.67 2.92 34.68
N TYR A 467 -4.49 2.13 35.35
CA TYR A 467 -4.62 2.15 36.81
C TYR A 467 -3.28 1.89 37.53
N VAL A 468 -2.49 0.92 37.04
CA VAL A 468 -1.17 0.61 37.61
C VAL A 468 -0.19 1.77 37.39
N LEU A 469 -0.19 2.39 36.20
CA LEU A 469 0.64 3.55 35.88
C LEU A 469 0.25 4.77 36.71
N ASP A 470 -1.04 4.98 36.94
CA ASP A 470 -1.55 6.09 37.76
C ASP A 470 -1.17 5.92 39.23
N LEU A 471 -1.14 4.68 39.75
CA LEU A 471 -0.67 4.38 41.10
C LEU A 471 0.84 4.66 41.24
N ASP A 472 1.64 4.19 40.28
CA ASP A 472 3.08 4.41 40.25
C ASP A 472 3.44 5.91 40.14
N ALA A 473 2.75 6.65 39.28
CA ALA A 473 2.90 8.10 39.14
C ALA A 473 2.54 8.88 40.43
N GLN A 474 1.70 8.31 41.29
CA GLN A 474 1.35 8.86 42.60
C GLN A 474 2.23 8.34 43.74
N ALA A 475 3.33 7.64 43.41
CA ALA A 475 4.24 7.01 44.37
C ALA A 475 3.57 5.97 45.31
N PHE A 476 2.47 5.36 44.87
CA PHE A 476 1.89 4.20 45.53
C PHE A 476 2.39 2.93 44.86
N SER A 477 3.11 2.07 45.59
CA SER A 477 3.60 0.79 45.05
C SER A 477 2.44 -0.15 44.68
N PRO A 478 2.18 -0.41 43.39
CA PRO A 478 1.07 -1.28 42.98
C PRO A 478 1.45 -2.73 43.23
N ARG A 479 0.72 -3.44 44.10
CA ARG A 479 0.96 -4.87 44.36
C ARG A 479 0.16 -5.72 43.39
N LEU A 480 0.64 -6.93 43.09
CA LEU A 480 -0.07 -7.90 42.25
C LEU A 480 -1.51 -8.14 42.72
N ARG A 481 -1.76 -8.12 44.03
CA ARG A 481 -3.10 -8.26 44.61
C ARG A 481 -4.03 -7.10 44.23
N ASP A 482 -3.50 -5.87 44.18
CA ASP A 482 -4.29 -4.69 43.81
C ASP A 482 -4.69 -4.76 42.32
N VAL A 483 -3.84 -5.36 41.48
CA VAL A 483 -4.12 -5.67 40.06
C VAL A 483 -5.18 -6.77 39.92
N GLU A 484 -5.08 -7.84 40.72
CA GLU A 484 -6.09 -8.91 40.75
C GLU A 484 -7.46 -8.40 41.20
N ASP A 485 -7.49 -7.55 42.22
CA ASP A 485 -8.72 -6.96 42.76
C ASP A 485 -9.39 -6.03 41.74
N MET A 486 -8.62 -5.24 41.00
CA MET A 486 -9.14 -4.41 39.90
C MET A 486 -9.68 -5.27 38.75
N ALA A 487 -8.95 -6.30 38.34
CA ALA A 487 -9.41 -7.24 37.31
C ALA A 487 -10.72 -7.94 37.71
N ASN A 488 -10.83 -8.36 38.98
CA ASN A 488 -12.03 -9.00 39.50
C ASN A 488 -13.22 -8.05 39.59
N LYS A 489 -13.00 -6.76 39.90
CA LYS A 489 -14.06 -5.74 39.85
C LYS A 489 -14.60 -5.56 38.43
N LEU A 490 -13.71 -5.39 37.44
CA LEU A 490 -14.11 -5.25 36.03
C LEU A 490 -14.87 -6.49 35.53
N LEU A 491 -14.46 -7.70 35.94
CA LEU A 491 -15.18 -8.93 35.61
C LEU A 491 -16.54 -9.01 36.30
N ALA A 492 -16.63 -8.60 37.57
CA ALA A 492 -17.88 -8.59 38.32
C ALA A 492 -18.91 -7.62 37.72
N ASP A 493 -18.47 -6.48 37.20
CA ASP A 493 -19.35 -5.50 36.53
C ASP A 493 -20.09 -6.09 35.30
N ARG A 494 -19.62 -7.22 34.75
CA ARG A 494 -20.28 -7.96 33.66
C ARG A 494 -20.60 -9.42 33.99
N ASP A 495 -20.78 -9.75 35.26
CA ASP A 495 -21.12 -11.11 35.75
C ASP A 495 -20.15 -12.22 35.28
N ALA A 496 -18.87 -11.90 35.10
CA ALA A 496 -17.85 -12.86 34.67
C ALA A 496 -17.10 -13.47 35.87
N SER A 497 -16.62 -14.71 35.70
CA SER A 497 -15.91 -15.43 36.77
C SER A 497 -14.53 -14.80 37.05
N PRO A 498 -14.12 -14.70 38.33
CA PRO A 498 -12.89 -14.02 38.74
C PRO A 498 -11.63 -14.62 38.12
N VAL A 499 -10.57 -13.82 38.04
CA VAL A 499 -9.24 -14.28 37.62
C VAL A 499 -8.64 -15.26 38.64
N GLY A 500 -7.71 -16.11 38.20
CA GLY A 500 -7.03 -17.06 39.10
C GLY A 500 -5.96 -16.38 39.96
N LYS A 501 -5.57 -16.98 41.09
CA LYS A 501 -4.57 -16.48 42.06
C LYS A 501 -3.15 -16.21 41.53
N ARG A 502 -2.88 -16.53 40.27
CA ARG A 502 -1.59 -16.30 39.58
C ARG A 502 -1.81 -15.54 38.28
N TRP A 503 -2.97 -14.92 38.11
CA TRP A 503 -3.31 -14.28 36.85
C TRP A 503 -2.51 -12.99 36.68
N ALA A 504 -2.38 -12.16 37.73
CA ALA A 504 -1.62 -10.92 37.64
C ALA A 504 -0.13 -11.15 37.33
N SER A 505 0.47 -12.23 37.84
CA SER A 505 1.86 -12.60 37.52
C SER A 505 2.06 -13.14 36.09
N ASN A 506 0.97 -13.55 35.44
CA ASN A 506 0.92 -14.00 34.05
C ASN A 506 0.18 -13.01 33.14
N PHE A 507 -0.11 -11.80 33.64
CA PHE A 507 -0.84 -10.80 32.89
C PHE A 507 -0.02 -10.41 31.65
N PRO A 508 -0.53 -10.62 30.42
CA PRO A 508 0.28 -10.62 29.21
C PRO A 508 0.78 -9.23 28.76
N GLY A 509 0.57 -8.17 29.55
CA GLY A 509 0.78 -6.78 29.13
C GLY A 509 2.22 -6.29 28.94
N SER A 510 3.28 -7.11 29.06
CA SER A 510 4.64 -6.57 28.94
C SER A 510 5.77 -7.55 28.58
N ARG A 511 5.49 -8.71 27.98
CA ARG A 511 6.57 -9.66 27.63
C ARG A 511 6.49 -10.02 26.14
N GLU A 512 7.10 -9.19 25.30
CA GLU A 512 7.14 -9.47 23.86
C GLU A 512 8.18 -10.55 23.53
N TRP A 513 9.31 -10.60 24.22
CA TRP A 513 10.25 -11.72 24.20
C TRP A 513 11.25 -11.67 25.38
N VAL A 514 11.95 -12.79 25.60
CA VAL A 514 13.04 -12.92 26.59
C VAL A 514 14.24 -13.54 25.90
N THR A 515 15.41 -12.89 25.99
CA THR A 515 16.69 -13.45 25.51
C THR A 515 17.59 -13.77 26.69
N VAL A 516 18.08 -15.01 26.74
CA VAL A 516 19.08 -15.45 27.72
C VAL A 516 20.42 -15.54 27.02
N ILE A 517 21.40 -14.77 27.49
CA ILE A 517 22.75 -14.77 26.92
C ILE A 517 23.69 -15.46 27.91
N GLN A 518 24.32 -16.54 27.45
CA GLN A 518 25.41 -17.20 28.15
C GLN A 518 26.67 -17.11 27.28
N GLY A 519 27.63 -16.26 27.69
CA GLY A 519 28.91 -16.12 27.03
C GLY A 519 29.95 -17.04 27.64
N VAL A 520 30.61 -17.86 26.83
CA VAL A 520 31.80 -18.62 27.22
C VAL A 520 32.96 -18.17 26.33
N SER A 521 34.03 -17.68 26.93
CA SER A 521 35.23 -17.30 26.17
C SER A 521 35.99 -18.54 25.70
N SER A 522 36.87 -18.36 24.72
CA SER A 522 37.79 -19.40 24.24
C SER A 522 38.74 -19.94 25.31
N GLU A 523 38.81 -19.29 26.47
CA GLU A 523 39.62 -19.69 27.64
C GLU A 523 38.80 -20.42 28.72
N GLY A 524 37.54 -20.74 28.46
CA GLY A 524 36.67 -21.48 29.38
C GLY A 524 36.03 -20.64 30.50
N TRP A 525 36.16 -19.31 30.44
CA TRP A 525 35.49 -18.41 31.36
C TRP A 525 34.04 -18.19 30.93
N CYS A 526 33.10 -18.45 31.84
CA CYS A 526 31.69 -18.18 31.61
C CYS A 526 31.33 -16.84 32.25
N ALA A 527 30.80 -15.90 31.46
CA ALA A 527 30.17 -14.71 32.01
C ALA A 527 28.90 -15.13 32.76
N PRO A 528 28.58 -14.51 33.92
CA PRO A 528 27.29 -14.73 34.57
C PRO A 528 26.15 -14.49 33.57
N PRO A 529 25.15 -15.39 33.49
CA PRO A 529 24.07 -15.24 32.54
C PRO A 529 23.27 -13.98 32.84
N PHE A 530 22.95 -13.22 31.82
CA PHE A 530 22.04 -12.08 31.94
C PHE A 530 20.80 -12.32 31.07
N ILE A 531 19.67 -11.85 31.59
CA ILE A 531 18.36 -11.97 30.96
C ILE A 531 17.98 -10.57 30.47
N ILE A 532 17.77 -10.44 29.16
CA ILE A 532 17.26 -9.22 28.56
C ILE A 532 15.77 -9.42 28.28
N VAL A 533 14.96 -8.50 28.78
CA VAL A 533 13.51 -8.50 28.60
C VAL A 533 13.14 -7.19 27.93
N GLU A 534 12.47 -7.26 26.77
CA GLU A 534 11.79 -6.09 26.20
C GLU A 534 10.41 -5.98 26.84
N GLY A 535 10.10 -4.81 27.40
CA GLY A 535 8.82 -4.52 28.04
C GLY A 535 8.41 -3.07 27.86
N GLN A 536 7.11 -2.82 27.76
CA GLN A 536 6.57 -1.47 27.57
C GLN A 536 6.70 -0.57 28.80
N TYR A 537 6.76 -1.15 30.00
CA TYR A 537 6.81 -0.43 31.27
C TYR A 537 7.74 -1.15 32.26
N HIS A 538 8.61 -0.39 32.93
CA HIS A 538 9.46 -0.90 34.00
C HIS A 538 8.90 -0.48 35.37
N LEU A 539 8.40 -1.45 36.14
CA LEU A 539 7.87 -1.24 37.49
C LEU A 539 8.82 -1.90 38.49
N SER A 540 9.69 -1.11 39.12
CA SER A 540 10.72 -1.60 40.05
C SER A 540 10.15 -2.41 41.22
N THR A 541 8.96 -2.03 41.69
CA THR A 541 8.26 -2.65 42.83
C THR A 541 7.84 -4.11 42.58
N TRP A 542 7.76 -4.56 41.33
CA TRP A 542 7.43 -5.96 40.99
C TRP A 542 8.56 -6.94 41.29
N TYR A 543 9.76 -6.42 41.52
CA TYR A 543 10.95 -7.23 41.80
C TYR A 543 11.32 -7.24 43.29
N GLU A 544 10.77 -6.34 44.10
CA GLU A 544 11.09 -6.21 45.54
C GLU A 544 10.70 -7.46 46.35
N ASP A 545 9.62 -8.16 45.97
CA ASP A 545 9.13 -9.40 46.61
C ASP A 545 9.28 -10.65 45.71
N SER A 546 10.14 -10.58 44.69
CA SER A 546 10.34 -11.67 43.73
C SER A 546 11.32 -12.73 44.25
N PRO A 547 11.20 -14.02 43.85
CA PRO A 547 12.20 -15.05 44.17
C PRO A 547 13.52 -14.87 43.38
N LEU A 548 13.79 -13.68 42.85
CA LEU A 548 15.04 -13.39 42.15
C LEU A 548 16.21 -13.40 43.13
N PRO A 549 17.39 -13.90 42.73
CA PRO A 549 18.57 -13.88 43.58
C PRO A 549 18.95 -12.45 43.97
N HIS A 550 19.28 -12.24 45.26
CA HIS A 550 19.56 -10.91 45.81
C HIS A 550 20.82 -10.23 45.25
N ASP A 551 21.67 -10.97 44.56
CA ASP A 551 22.89 -10.50 43.89
C ASP A 551 22.64 -10.06 42.43
N TRP A 552 21.38 -10.13 41.95
CA TRP A 552 21.03 -9.68 40.61
C TRP A 552 20.85 -8.17 40.56
N VAL A 553 21.47 -7.55 39.56
CA VAL A 553 21.33 -6.12 39.27
C VAL A 553 20.29 -5.96 38.16
N LEU A 554 19.22 -5.23 38.45
CA LEU A 554 18.20 -4.84 37.49
C LEU A 554 18.52 -3.42 37.01
N ALA A 555 18.66 -3.24 35.69
CA ALA A 555 18.93 -1.96 35.07
C ALA A 555 18.16 -1.84 33.75
N THR A 556 17.61 -0.66 33.49
CA THR A 556 16.98 -0.30 32.21
C THR A 556 18.02 0.28 31.26
N THR A 557 17.93 -0.02 29.98
CA THR A 557 18.79 0.60 28.97
C THR A 557 18.21 1.95 28.54
N GLU A 558 18.98 2.75 27.78
CA GLU A 558 18.49 4.02 27.23
C GLU A 558 17.27 3.86 26.31
N ASN A 559 17.03 2.64 25.81
CA ASN A 559 15.91 2.31 24.92
C ASN A 559 14.74 1.62 25.64
N GLY A 560 14.79 1.51 26.98
CA GLY A 560 13.91 0.63 27.77
C GLY A 560 14.57 -0.72 28.04
#